data_AF-A0A967VS80-F1
#
_entry.id   AF-A0A967VS80-F1
#
_cell.length_a   1.000
_cell.length_b   1.000
_cell.length_c   1.000
_cell.angle_alpha   90.00
_cell.angle_beta   90.00
_cell.angle_gamma   90.00
#
_symmetry.space_group_name_H-M   'P 1'
#
loop_
_entity.id
_entity.type
_entity.pdbx_description
1 polymer ?
#
loop_
_entity_poly.entity_id
_entity_poly.type
_entity_poly.pdbx_seq_one_letter_code
_entity_poly.pdbx_strand_id
1 'polypeptide(L)'
;AKVRAEEAEVEAQRELEARRVVREQERLRADVIEPANAAREAAKAEAEAEAAPILERGKAQVEVLRRLYEEIAQGGEQALAVFLAEKLPELMEISVDAVKGVDIDRVVVMDGGEGEGVSRAVNQRIKGALGTVEGIAAALGLDIEEVLKAANRKAMSAAPASLDGAERSGPPARRNG
;
A
#
# COMPACT_ATOMS: atom_id res chain seq x y z
N ALA A 1 40.00 41.30 69.57
CA ALA A 1 39.63 39.88 69.82
C ALA A 1 38.28 39.55 69.18
N LYS A 2 37.22 40.33 69.43
CA LYS A 2 35.88 40.14 68.86
C LYS A 2 35.85 40.08 67.32
N VAL A 3 36.52 41.02 66.64
CA VAL A 3 36.57 41.07 65.15
C VAL A 3 37.13 39.78 64.53
N ARG A 4 38.17 39.18 65.11
CA ARG A 4 38.75 37.92 64.60
C ARG A 4 37.85 36.69 64.80
N ALA A 5 37.00 36.72 65.83
CA ALA A 5 36.03 35.65 66.07
C ALA A 5 34.85 35.77 65.08
N GLU A 6 34.37 36.99 64.85
CA GLU A 6 33.33 37.30 63.85
C GLU A 6 33.81 36.96 62.43
N GLU A 7 35.07 37.25 62.09
CA GLU A 7 35.67 36.88 60.81
C GLU A 7 35.72 35.36 60.60
N ALA A 8 36.15 34.59 61.61
CA ALA A 8 36.21 33.13 61.56
C ALA A 8 34.82 32.49 61.44
N GLU A 9 33.81 33.04 62.12
CA GLU A 9 32.42 32.58 62.01
C GLU A 9 31.84 32.84 60.61
N VAL A 10 32.11 34.01 60.03
CA VAL A 10 31.68 34.35 58.67
C VAL A 10 32.36 33.47 57.63
N GLU A 11 33.65 33.16 57.79
CA GLU A 11 34.37 32.27 56.88
C GLU A 11 33.83 30.84 56.95
N ALA A 12 33.59 30.31 58.15
CA ALA A 12 32.96 29.01 58.33
C ALA A 12 31.55 28.95 57.74
N GLN A 13 30.74 30.01 57.89
CA GLN A 13 29.42 30.10 57.26
C GLN A 13 29.50 30.11 55.73
N ARG A 14 30.44 30.87 55.15
CA ARG A 14 30.66 30.90 53.69
C ARG A 14 31.04 29.54 53.15
N GLU A 15 31.89 28.81 53.86
CA GLU A 15 32.29 27.46 53.45
C GLU A 15 31.11 26.47 53.49
N LEU A 16 30.27 26.53 54.54
CA LEU A 16 29.08 25.70 54.63
C LEU A 16 28.07 26.00 53.52
N GLU A 17 27.83 27.26 53.20
CA GLU A 17 26.94 27.64 52.11
C GLU A 17 27.51 27.23 50.74
N ALA A 18 28.83 27.37 50.53
CA ALA A 18 29.47 26.87 49.31
C ALA A 18 29.29 25.36 49.14
N ARG A 19 29.48 24.58 50.22
CA ARG A 19 29.24 23.13 50.21
C ARG A 19 27.77 22.79 49.95
N ARG A 20 26.82 23.58 50.46
CA ARG A 20 25.38 23.40 50.19
C ARG A 20 25.05 23.65 48.72
N VAL A 21 25.58 24.72 48.13
CA VAL A 21 25.36 25.05 46.71
C VAL A 21 25.87 23.93 45.81
N VAL A 22 27.09 23.42 46.05
CA VAL A 22 27.65 22.33 45.25
C VAL A 22 26.80 21.06 45.36
N ARG A 23 26.40 20.67 46.57
CA ARG A 23 25.53 19.50 46.78
C ARG A 23 24.19 19.65 46.06
N GLU A 24 23.59 20.83 46.11
CA GLU A 24 22.30 21.07 45.46
C GLU A 24 22.45 21.07 43.94
N GLN A 25 23.55 21.59 43.39
CA GLN A 25 23.87 21.49 41.96
C GLN A 25 24.04 20.03 41.51
N GLU A 26 24.78 19.22 42.26
CA GLU A 26 24.94 17.79 41.98
C GLU A 26 23.61 17.05 42.04
N ARG A 27 22.77 17.37 43.05
CA ARG A 27 21.43 16.82 43.18
C ARG A 27 20.55 17.19 41.99
N LEU A 28 20.49 18.46 41.62
CA LEU A 28 19.70 18.92 40.45
C LEU A 28 20.20 18.28 39.16
N ARG A 29 21.52 18.10 39.00
CA ARG A 29 22.07 17.42 37.85
C ARG A 29 21.62 15.95 37.79
N ALA A 30 21.76 15.22 38.89
CA ALA A 30 21.40 13.80 38.97
C ALA A 30 19.87 13.56 38.90
N ASP A 31 19.07 14.40 39.56
CA ASP A 31 17.62 14.22 39.68
C ASP A 31 16.84 14.80 38.50
N VAL A 32 17.36 15.84 37.83
CA VAL A 32 16.61 16.57 36.79
C VAL A 32 17.30 16.47 35.43
N ILE A 33 18.59 16.78 35.36
CA ILE A 33 19.28 16.92 34.08
C ILE A 33 19.56 15.55 33.45
N GLU A 34 20.13 14.60 34.21
CA GLU A 34 20.45 13.27 33.68
C GLU A 34 19.20 12.50 33.24
N PRO A 35 18.09 12.46 34.01
CA PRO A 35 16.86 11.80 33.57
C PRO A 35 16.24 12.48 32.35
N ALA A 36 16.26 13.82 32.29
CA ALA A 36 15.75 14.55 31.13
C ALA A 36 16.57 14.27 29.86
N ASN A 37 17.90 14.18 29.99
CA ASN A 37 18.78 13.79 28.88
C ASN A 37 18.52 12.34 28.45
N ALA A 38 18.40 11.41 29.40
CA ALA A 38 18.08 10.03 29.11
C ALA A 38 16.72 9.89 28.40
N ALA A 39 15.70 10.61 28.86
CA ALA A 39 14.38 10.64 28.22
C ALA A 39 14.45 11.22 26.80
N ARG A 40 15.24 12.28 26.58
CA ARG A 40 15.45 12.87 25.26
C ARG A 40 16.11 11.88 24.29
N GLU A 41 17.18 11.22 24.72
CA GLU A 41 17.87 10.23 23.90
C GLU A 41 16.97 9.01 23.61
N ALA A 42 16.20 8.55 24.60
CA ALA A 42 15.23 7.47 24.42
C ALA A 42 14.15 7.85 23.39
N ALA A 43 13.55 9.04 23.51
CA ALA A 43 12.54 9.52 22.57
C ALA A 43 13.11 9.68 21.15
N LYS A 44 14.36 10.12 21.02
CA LYS A 44 15.04 10.21 19.73
C LYS A 44 15.27 8.82 19.12
N ALA A 45 15.76 7.87 19.91
CA ALA A 45 15.97 6.50 19.46
C ALA A 45 14.66 5.81 19.07
N GLU A 46 13.57 6.06 19.80
CA GLU A 46 12.24 5.57 19.46
C GLU A 46 11.74 6.17 18.14
N ALA A 47 11.85 7.49 17.96
CA ALA A 47 11.48 8.15 16.70
C ALA A 47 12.31 7.65 15.50
N GLU A 48 13.61 7.43 15.69
CA GLU A 48 14.47 6.84 14.65
C GLU A 48 14.08 5.39 14.34
N ALA A 49 13.74 4.59 15.36
CA ALA A 49 13.28 3.22 15.20
C ALA A 49 11.93 3.13 14.48
N GLU A 50 11.00 4.05 14.73
CA GLU A 50 9.73 4.14 14.02
C GLU A 50 9.90 4.59 12.56
N ALA A 51 10.83 5.52 12.31
CA ALA A 51 11.09 6.04 10.97
C ALA A 51 11.85 5.05 10.08
N ALA A 52 12.77 4.26 10.65
CA ALA A 52 13.60 3.30 9.92
C ALA A 52 12.82 2.34 9.00
N PRO A 53 11.77 1.61 9.44
CA PRO A 53 11.01 0.72 8.57
C PRO A 53 10.23 1.47 7.49
N ILE A 54 9.79 2.69 7.74
CA ILE A 54 9.10 3.51 6.74
C ILE A 54 10.07 3.87 5.61
N LEU A 55 11.27 4.34 5.97
CA LEU A 55 12.31 4.68 5.00
C LEU A 55 12.76 3.46 4.20
N GLU A 56 12.97 2.32 4.87
CA GLU A 56 13.44 1.11 4.19
C GLU A 56 12.36 0.51 3.28
N ARG A 57 11.10 0.49 3.72
CA ARG A 57 9.97 0.11 2.85
C ARG A 57 9.85 1.05 1.66
N GLY A 58 10.02 2.36 1.87
CA GLY A 58 9.99 3.34 0.78
C GLY A 58 11.07 3.07 -0.27
N LYS A 59 12.31 2.82 0.16
CA LYS A 59 13.40 2.43 -0.75
C LYS A 59 13.11 1.13 -1.49
N ALA A 60 12.64 0.11 -0.78
CA ALA A 60 12.28 -1.16 -1.38
C ALA A 60 11.16 -1.00 -2.42
N GLN A 61 10.14 -0.18 -2.13
CA GLN A 61 9.04 0.10 -3.05
C GLN A 61 9.51 0.84 -4.30
N VAL A 62 10.41 1.82 -4.16
CA VAL A 62 11.03 2.51 -5.30
C VAL A 62 11.81 1.53 -6.18
N GLU A 63 12.58 0.62 -5.57
CA GLU A 63 13.35 -0.37 -6.31
C GLU A 63 12.45 -1.38 -7.04
N VAL A 64 11.39 -1.85 -6.39
CA VAL A 64 10.39 -2.72 -7.03
C VAL A 64 9.74 -2.01 -8.22
N LEU A 65 9.34 -0.75 -8.04
CA LEU A 65 8.71 0.03 -9.10
C LEU A 65 9.67 0.29 -10.26
N ARG A 66 10.94 0.60 -9.97
CA ARG A 66 11.99 0.75 -11.00
C ARG A 66 12.14 -0.53 -11.83
N ARG A 67 12.22 -1.69 -11.18
CA ARG A 67 12.32 -2.98 -11.86
C ARG A 67 11.08 -3.27 -12.72
N LEU A 68 9.90 -3.00 -12.18
CA LEU A 68 8.65 -3.16 -12.94
C LEU A 68 8.65 -2.30 -14.21
N TYR A 69 9.06 -1.04 -14.12
CA TYR A 69 9.17 -0.17 -15.29
C TYR A 69 10.21 -0.67 -16.29
N GLU A 70 11.34 -1.20 -15.82
CA GLU A 70 12.37 -1.79 -16.69
C GLU A 70 11.87 -3.04 -17.40
N GLU A 71 11.16 -3.92 -16.71
CA GLU A 71 10.53 -5.11 -17.30
C GLU A 71 9.48 -4.73 -18.35
N ILE A 72 8.63 -3.73 -18.06
CA ILE A 72 7.65 -3.21 -19.02
C ILE A 72 8.36 -2.60 -20.24
N ALA A 73 9.41 -1.81 -20.03
CA ALA A 73 10.17 -1.20 -21.13
C ALA A 73 10.87 -2.27 -22.00
N GLN A 74 11.37 -3.35 -21.40
CA GLN A 74 12.00 -4.46 -22.12
C GLN A 74 11.00 -5.34 -22.86
N GLY A 75 9.78 -5.49 -22.36
CA GLY A 75 8.74 -6.32 -22.97
C GLY A 75 8.15 -5.77 -24.28
N GLY A 76 8.60 -4.60 -24.73
CA GLY A 76 8.18 -3.97 -25.97
C GLY A 76 6.83 -3.25 -25.88
N GLU A 77 6.33 -2.79 -27.03
CA GLU A 77 5.14 -1.91 -27.11
C GLU A 77 3.90 -2.49 -26.41
N GLN A 78 3.72 -3.81 -26.40
CA GLN A 78 2.54 -4.46 -25.81
C GLN A 78 2.68 -4.80 -24.31
N ALA A 79 3.85 -4.64 -23.71
CA ALA A 79 4.09 -5.05 -22.33
C ALA A 79 3.20 -4.30 -21.33
N LEU A 80 3.00 -3.00 -21.57
CA LEU A 80 2.13 -2.17 -20.74
C LEU A 80 0.66 -2.61 -20.87
N ALA A 81 0.21 -2.98 -22.07
CA ALA A 81 -1.14 -3.50 -22.30
C ALA A 81 -1.36 -4.86 -21.60
N VAL A 82 -0.36 -5.75 -21.62
CA VAL A 82 -0.39 -7.03 -20.90
C VAL A 82 -0.38 -6.83 -19.39
N PHE A 83 0.40 -5.87 -18.88
CA PHE A 83 0.41 -5.54 -17.46
C PHE A 83 -0.93 -4.95 -17.01
N LEU A 84 -1.50 -4.02 -17.79
CA LEU A 84 -2.81 -3.44 -17.49
C LEU A 84 -3.92 -4.51 -17.57
N ALA A 85 -3.82 -5.45 -18.51
CA ALA A 85 -4.73 -6.59 -18.61
C ALA A 85 -4.72 -7.48 -17.35
N GLU A 86 -3.56 -7.67 -16.73
CA GLU A 86 -3.43 -8.39 -15.46
C GLU A 86 -4.05 -7.62 -14.29
N LYS A 87 -3.95 -6.29 -14.30
CA LYS A 87 -4.54 -5.41 -13.27
C LYS A 87 -6.00 -5.07 -13.50
N LEU A 88 -6.52 -5.33 -14.69
CA LEU A 88 -7.89 -5.02 -15.08
C LEU A 88 -8.95 -5.59 -14.11
N PRO A 89 -8.88 -6.85 -13.66
CA PRO A 89 -9.86 -7.40 -12.72
C PRO A 89 -9.88 -6.66 -11.38
N GLU A 90 -8.71 -6.35 -10.84
CA GLU A 90 -8.53 -5.59 -9.59
C GLU A 90 -9.11 -4.17 -9.73
N LEU A 91 -8.83 -3.50 -10.85
CA LEU A 91 -9.39 -2.17 -11.14
C LEU A 91 -10.91 -2.19 -11.31
N MET A 92 -11.46 -3.25 -11.93
CA MET A 92 -12.91 -3.43 -12.07
C MET A 92 -13.58 -3.66 -10.71
N GLU A 93 -12.98 -4.47 -9.83
CA GLU A 93 -13.49 -4.71 -8.47
C GLU A 93 -13.54 -3.40 -7.68
N ILE A 94 -12.46 -2.62 -7.68
CA ILE A 94 -12.39 -1.30 -7.02
C ILE A 94 -13.44 -0.34 -7.60
N SER A 95 -13.60 -0.33 -8.93
CA SER A 95 -14.59 0.53 -9.60
C SER A 95 -16.02 0.16 -9.22
N VAL A 96 -16.31 -1.14 -9.13
CA VAL A 96 -17.61 -1.66 -8.68
C VAL A 96 -17.83 -1.36 -7.21
N ASP A 97 -16.82 -1.49 -6.36
CA ASP A 97 -16.91 -1.14 -4.94
C ASP A 97 -17.16 0.34 -4.71
N ALA A 98 -16.51 1.22 -5.48
CA ALA A 98 -16.72 2.67 -5.38
C ALA A 98 -18.18 3.07 -5.69
N VAL A 99 -18.88 2.34 -6.56
CA VAL A 99 -20.31 2.58 -6.85
C VAL A 99 -21.26 1.85 -5.90
N LYS A 100 -20.79 0.90 -5.07
CA LYS A 100 -21.60 0.32 -3.98
C LYS A 100 -21.92 1.34 -2.88
N GLY A 101 -21.09 2.38 -2.71
CA GLY A 101 -21.29 3.45 -1.73
C GLY A 101 -22.31 4.52 -2.11
N VAL A 102 -22.94 4.42 -3.29
CA VAL A 102 -24.15 5.18 -3.60
C VAL A 102 -25.33 4.33 -3.12
N ASP A 103 -25.83 4.62 -1.92
CA ASP A 103 -27.07 4.04 -1.40
C ASP A 103 -28.23 4.44 -2.32
N ILE A 104 -28.48 3.65 -3.37
CA ILE A 104 -29.67 3.83 -4.21
C ILE A 104 -30.84 3.20 -3.45
N ASP A 105 -31.48 4.00 -2.59
CA ASP A 105 -32.66 3.61 -1.81
C ASP A 105 -33.80 3.05 -2.69
N ARG A 106 -33.85 3.48 -3.97
CA ARG A 106 -34.85 3.01 -4.93
C ARG A 106 -34.39 3.21 -6.38
N VAL A 107 -34.06 2.12 -7.07
CA VAL A 107 -33.93 2.13 -8.53
C VAL A 107 -35.33 1.99 -9.13
N VAL A 108 -35.94 3.08 -9.62
CA VAL A 108 -37.15 2.99 -10.44
C VAL A 108 -36.74 2.78 -11.89
N VAL A 109 -36.78 1.54 -12.33
CA VAL A 109 -36.58 1.19 -13.74
C VAL A 109 -37.90 1.44 -14.48
N MET A 110 -37.97 2.53 -15.24
CA MET A 110 -39.09 2.75 -16.17
C MET A 110 -38.82 1.94 -17.44
N ASP A 111 -39.51 0.81 -17.55
CA ASP A 111 -39.57 0.03 -18.77
C ASP A 111 -40.68 0.57 -19.68
N GLY A 112 -40.36 0.84 -20.96
CA GLY A 112 -41.31 1.30 -21.96
C GLY A 112 -42.31 0.22 -22.42
N GLY A 113 -42.26 -0.99 -21.84
CA GLY A 113 -43.14 -2.11 -22.14
C GLY A 113 -42.45 -3.32 -22.77
N GLU A 114 -41.11 -3.38 -22.75
CA GLU A 114 -40.33 -4.41 -23.44
C GLU A 114 -39.77 -5.49 -22.48
N GLY A 115 -39.89 -5.31 -21.17
CA GLY A 115 -39.43 -6.26 -20.14
C GLY A 115 -37.92 -6.25 -19.89
N GLU A 116 -37.16 -5.36 -20.55
CA GLU A 116 -35.70 -5.31 -20.49
C GLU A 116 -35.14 -4.23 -19.58
N GLY A 117 -35.97 -3.45 -18.88
CA GLY A 117 -35.51 -2.28 -18.14
C GLY A 117 -34.38 -2.58 -17.13
N VAL A 118 -34.49 -3.70 -16.40
CA VAL A 118 -33.47 -4.11 -15.41
C VAL A 118 -32.17 -4.51 -16.11
N SER A 119 -32.27 -5.24 -17.22
CA SER A 119 -31.12 -5.62 -18.05
C SER A 119 -30.42 -4.36 -18.59
N ARG A 120 -31.18 -3.37 -19.06
CA ARG A 120 -30.65 -2.07 -19.48
C ARG A 120 -29.91 -1.33 -18.36
N ALA A 121 -30.46 -1.30 -17.15
CA ALA A 121 -29.83 -0.65 -16.00
C ALA A 121 -28.52 -1.34 -15.59
N VAL A 122 -28.48 -2.67 -15.57
CA VAL A 122 -27.25 -3.44 -15.32
C VAL A 122 -26.22 -3.19 -16.41
N ASN A 123 -26.62 -3.23 -17.68
CA ASN A 123 -25.75 -2.95 -18.81
C ASN A 123 -25.19 -1.52 -18.79
N GLN A 124 -25.96 -0.53 -18.34
CA GLN A 124 -25.48 0.85 -18.18
C GLN A 124 -24.42 0.97 -17.09
N ARG A 125 -24.55 0.25 -15.97
CA ARG A 125 -23.52 0.22 -14.92
C ARG A 125 -22.23 -0.41 -15.41
N ILE A 126 -22.33 -1.54 -16.12
CA ILE A 126 -21.18 -2.20 -16.74
C ILE A 126 -20.50 -1.25 -17.74
N LYS A 127 -21.27 -0.57 -18.59
CA LYS A 127 -20.76 0.44 -19.53
C LYS A 127 -20.08 1.61 -18.82
N GLY A 128 -20.62 2.07 -17.69
CA GLY A 128 -20.01 3.12 -16.88
C GLY A 128 -18.64 2.71 -16.32
N ALA A 129 -18.54 1.50 -15.77
CA ALA A 129 -17.28 0.96 -15.26
C ALA A 129 -16.24 0.69 -16.38
N LEU A 130 -16.70 0.25 -17.56
CA LEU A 130 -15.82 0.13 -18.73
C LEU A 130 -15.33 1.51 -19.20
N GLY A 131 -16.21 2.53 -19.21
CA GLY A 131 -15.84 3.89 -19.58
C GLY A 131 -14.79 4.53 -18.65
N THR A 132 -14.82 4.24 -17.35
CA THR A 132 -13.76 4.71 -16.43
C THR A 132 -12.42 4.06 -16.70
N VAL A 133 -12.43 2.76 -17.01
CA VAL A 133 -11.22 2.02 -17.39
C VAL A 133 -10.67 2.51 -18.74
N GLU A 134 -11.53 2.75 -19.73
CA GLU A 134 -11.18 3.35 -21.02
C GLU A 134 -10.53 4.73 -20.85
N GLY A 135 -11.06 5.57 -19.96
CA GLY A 135 -10.47 6.87 -19.65
C GLY A 135 -9.05 6.77 -19.07
N ILE A 136 -8.79 5.78 -18.20
CA ILE A 136 -7.46 5.53 -17.64
C ILE A 136 -6.51 5.00 -18.72
N ALA A 137 -6.95 4.03 -19.53
CA ALA A 137 -6.16 3.50 -20.63
C ALA A 137 -5.79 4.60 -21.64
N ALA A 138 -6.75 5.44 -22.03
CA ALA A 138 -6.52 6.56 -22.94
C ALA A 138 -5.56 7.60 -22.35
N ALA A 139 -5.65 7.91 -21.05
CA ALA A 139 -4.71 8.80 -20.37
C ALA A 139 -3.28 8.24 -20.34
N LEU A 140 -3.15 6.91 -20.38
CA LEU A 140 -1.87 6.19 -20.50
C LEU A 140 -1.44 5.95 -21.96
N GLY A 141 -2.20 6.45 -22.94
CA GLY A 141 -1.92 6.29 -24.37
C GLY A 141 -2.21 4.90 -24.94
N LEU A 142 -3.02 4.09 -24.24
CA LEU A 142 -3.35 2.71 -24.60
C LEU A 142 -4.77 2.59 -25.14
N ASP A 143 -4.94 1.72 -26.13
CA ASP A 143 -6.26 1.32 -26.64
C ASP A 143 -6.83 0.17 -25.79
N ILE A 144 -8.09 0.29 -25.35
CA ILE A 144 -8.77 -0.75 -24.57
C ILE A 144 -8.88 -2.07 -25.33
N GLU A 145 -8.97 -2.05 -26.66
CA GLU A 145 -8.96 -3.25 -27.48
C GLU A 145 -7.62 -3.99 -27.36
N GLU A 146 -6.52 -3.26 -27.28
CA GLU A 146 -5.19 -3.84 -27.12
C GLU A 146 -5.06 -4.51 -25.75
N VAL A 147 -5.54 -3.85 -24.71
CA VAL A 147 -5.60 -4.39 -23.34
C VAL A 147 -6.47 -5.65 -23.28
N LEU A 148 -7.66 -5.64 -23.92
CA LEU A 148 -8.55 -6.81 -23.96
C LEU A 148 -7.98 -7.96 -24.79
N LYS A 149 -7.33 -7.66 -25.93
CA LYS A 149 -6.61 -8.67 -26.74
C LYS A 149 -5.46 -9.27 -25.94
N ALA A 150 -4.72 -8.46 -25.18
CA ALA A 150 -3.66 -8.92 -24.30
C ALA A 150 -4.21 -9.81 -23.16
N ALA A 151 -5.32 -9.40 -22.53
CA ALA A 151 -6.01 -10.19 -21.51
C ALA A 151 -6.44 -11.56 -22.04
N ASN A 152 -7.06 -11.58 -23.23
CA ASN A 152 -7.51 -12.81 -23.88
C ASN A 152 -6.33 -13.73 -24.24
N ARG A 153 -5.23 -13.19 -24.81
CA ARG A 153 -4.03 -13.98 -25.09
C ARG A 153 -3.43 -14.59 -23.82
N LYS A 154 -3.37 -13.82 -22.72
CA LYS A 154 -2.87 -14.33 -21.44
C LYS A 154 -3.77 -15.43 -20.88
N ALA A 155 -5.10 -15.24 -20.91
CA ALA A 155 -6.07 -16.26 -20.51
C ALA A 155 -5.96 -17.55 -21.35
N MET A 156 -5.76 -17.43 -22.66
CA MET A 156 -5.56 -18.59 -23.55
C MET A 156 -4.20 -19.29 -23.34
N SER A 157 -3.15 -18.55 -22.94
CA SER A 157 -1.84 -19.14 -22.61
C SER A 157 -1.80 -19.84 -21.25
N ALA A 158 -2.75 -19.52 -20.36
CA ALA A 158 -2.87 -20.11 -19.03
C ALA A 158 -3.74 -21.37 -18.99
N ALA A 159 -4.40 -21.74 -20.10
CA ALA A 159 -5.16 -22.98 -20.20
C ALA A 159 -4.20 -24.18 -20.36
N PRO A 160 -4.35 -25.27 -19.56
CA PRO A 160 -3.46 -26.42 -19.67
C PRO A 160 -3.68 -27.10 -21.03
N ALA A 161 -2.57 -27.32 -21.74
CA ALA A 161 -2.52 -28.16 -22.91
C ALA A 161 -2.75 -29.63 -22.53
N SER A 162 -4.00 -30.07 -22.45
CA SER A 162 -4.37 -31.48 -22.66
C SER A 162 -5.87 -31.64 -22.87
N LEU A 163 -6.31 -31.51 -24.12
CA LEU A 163 -7.49 -32.20 -24.63
C LEU A 163 -7.16 -32.71 -26.04
N ASP A 164 -6.18 -33.60 -26.13
CA ASP A 164 -6.09 -34.50 -27.28
C ASP A 164 -5.60 -35.86 -26.80
N GLY A 165 -6.48 -36.86 -26.85
CA GLY A 165 -6.15 -38.21 -26.39
C GLY A 165 -7.29 -39.06 -25.83
N ALA A 166 -8.56 -38.68 -25.98
CA ALA A 166 -9.67 -39.48 -25.46
C ALA A 166 -10.81 -39.75 -26.46
N GLU A 167 -10.54 -39.89 -27.76
CA GLU A 167 -11.48 -40.59 -28.65
C GLU A 167 -10.74 -41.34 -29.76
N ARG A 168 -10.52 -42.65 -29.54
CA ARG A 168 -10.50 -43.72 -30.55
C ARG A 168 -10.24 -45.08 -29.87
N SER A 169 -11.21 -45.57 -29.11
CA SER A 169 -11.36 -47.02 -28.91
C SER A 169 -12.79 -47.40 -29.29
N GLY A 170 -12.98 -47.71 -30.57
CA GLY A 170 -14.19 -48.36 -31.06
C GLY A 170 -14.34 -49.77 -30.45
N PRO A 171 -15.55 -50.33 -30.40
CA PRO A 171 -15.80 -51.61 -29.73
C PRO A 171 -15.12 -52.76 -30.49
N PRO A 172 -14.56 -53.77 -29.81
CA PRO A 172 -13.90 -54.87 -30.50
C PRO A 172 -14.92 -55.75 -31.22
N ALA A 173 -14.72 -55.89 -32.54
CA ALA A 173 -15.41 -56.85 -33.38
C ALA A 173 -15.12 -58.28 -32.87
N ARG A 174 -16.16 -59.02 -32.48
CA ARG A 174 -16.05 -60.46 -32.21
C ARG A 174 -15.89 -61.19 -33.54
N ARG A 175 -14.70 -61.75 -33.75
CA ARG A 175 -14.37 -62.69 -34.83
C ARG A 175 -14.29 -64.11 -34.26
N ASN A 176 -15.24 -64.92 -34.73
CA ASN A 176 -15.23 -66.36 -35.03
C ASN A 176 -14.95 -67.41 -33.95
N GLY A 177 -15.67 -68.54 -34.08
CA GLY A 177 -15.33 -69.84 -33.50
C GLY A 177 -16.56 -70.66 -33.19
#